data_AF-A0A847JX79-F1
#
_entry.id   AF-A0A847JX79-F1
#
_cell.length_a   1.000
_cell.length_b   1.000
_cell.length_c   1.000
_cell.angle_alpha   90.00
_cell.angle_beta   90.00
_cell.angle_gamma   90.00
#
_symmetry.space_group_name_H-M   'P 1'
#
loop_
_entity.id
_entity.type
_entity.pdbx_description
1 polymer ?
#
loop_
_entity_poly.entity_id
_entity_poly.type
_entity_poly.pdbx_seq_one_letter_code
_entity_poly.pdbx_strand_id
1 'polypeptide(L)'
;MNIELRPIEAIKPYPGNPRVNDDAVDAVAASLTEFGFRQPIVVDAEGVIIVGHTRWKAAKKLGLAKVPVHVATDLPPEKVKAYRIADNQTATLAEWDFELLPIELKDLQRADYDLSLLGFDEDELAHLLDGDVAEGRTDPDHVPEPPDTPVTQRGDVWVLGNHRLMCGNSGSVEDLDRLLDGATIDLVNMDPPYNVKVEPRSATAIAAGTSGAWGRDWQKIAHHQGFDQARGVVDPKKARKKMRAKDRPLENDFVTADAFDEMLLAWFGNASRVLKPGGSFYIWGGYANIGNYPAPLAAAGFYFSQGIVWDKQHPVLTRKDFMGAFEICFYGWKEGAGHNYYGPNNATDLWHVKKVSPQAMIHLTEKPVELAVRSIQYSSLPGQNVLDLFGGSGSTMIACEQTGRRAFLMELDPPYCDVIVKRWEEFTGKKAERIPGPEPKETAPTEAGAAVEAKV
;
A
#
# COMPACT_ATOMS: atom_id res chain seq x y z
N MET A 1 35.36 -30.68 20.12
CA MET A 1 35.87 -29.29 20.03
C MET A 1 36.57 -28.94 21.34
N ASN A 2 37.86 -28.58 21.30
CA ASN A 2 38.59 -28.11 22.47
C ASN A 2 38.68 -26.58 22.45
N ILE A 3 38.24 -25.91 23.52
CA ILE A 3 38.21 -24.45 23.63
C ILE A 3 39.18 -24.02 24.73
N GLU A 4 40.04 -23.06 24.43
CA GLU A 4 40.96 -22.45 25.38
C GLU A 4 40.93 -20.92 25.32
N LEU A 5 41.18 -20.25 26.44
CA LEU A 5 41.31 -18.79 26.49
C LEU A 5 42.69 -18.38 25.97
N ARG A 6 42.73 -17.70 24.82
CA ARG A 6 43.97 -17.21 24.22
C ARG A 6 44.06 -15.69 24.27
N PRO A 7 45.29 -15.12 24.36
CA PRO A 7 45.48 -13.69 24.14
C PRO A 7 44.92 -13.27 22.79
N ILE A 8 44.14 -12.20 22.74
CA ILE A 8 43.51 -11.73 21.49
C ILE A 8 44.58 -11.34 20.44
N GLU A 9 45.76 -10.94 20.91
CA GLU A 9 46.95 -10.61 20.10
C GLU A 9 47.57 -11.81 19.38
N ALA A 10 47.27 -13.02 19.84
CA ALA A 10 47.72 -14.25 19.17
C ALA A 10 46.84 -14.62 17.97
N ILE A 11 45.71 -13.93 17.76
CA ILE A 11 44.73 -14.22 16.72
C ILE A 11 44.95 -13.28 15.53
N LYS A 12 45.08 -13.85 14.34
CA LYS A 12 45.40 -13.12 13.10
C LYS A 12 44.20 -13.14 12.15
N PRO A 13 43.74 -11.99 11.63
CA PRO A 13 42.69 -11.99 10.62
C PRO A 13 43.19 -12.66 9.33
N TYR A 14 42.33 -13.42 8.67
CA TYR A 14 42.63 -13.97 7.35
C TYR A 14 42.65 -12.84 6.29
N PRO A 15 43.77 -12.59 5.59
CA PRO A 15 43.87 -11.47 4.65
C PRO A 15 42.91 -11.54 3.46
N GLY A 16 42.53 -12.76 3.05
CA GLY A 16 41.63 -13.01 1.94
C GLY A 16 40.16 -13.19 2.36
N ASN A 17 39.72 -12.63 3.48
CA ASN A 17 38.33 -12.75 3.92
C ASN A 17 37.41 -11.98 2.96
N PRO A 18 36.51 -12.64 2.22
CA PRO A 18 35.64 -11.98 1.25
C PRO A 18 34.47 -11.23 1.89
N ARG A 19 34.18 -11.44 3.19
CA ARG A 19 33.05 -10.81 3.87
C ARG A 19 33.45 -9.48 4.49
N VAL A 20 32.81 -8.40 4.06
CA VAL A 20 32.83 -7.08 4.72
C VAL A 20 31.89 -7.17 5.92
N ASN A 21 32.37 -6.78 7.10
CA ASN A 21 31.67 -7.00 8.36
C ASN A 21 31.87 -5.88 9.37
N ASP A 22 32.26 -4.69 8.92
CA ASP A 22 32.51 -3.53 9.78
C ASP A 22 31.20 -3.03 10.43
N ASP A 23 30.12 -2.96 9.66
CA ASP A 23 28.81 -2.49 10.14
C ASP A 23 28.21 -3.41 11.22
N ALA A 24 28.59 -4.69 11.24
CA ALA A 24 28.11 -5.67 12.21
C ALA A 24 28.92 -5.68 13.53
N VAL A 25 30.04 -4.94 13.61
CA VAL A 25 30.93 -4.98 14.79
C VAL A 25 30.21 -4.50 16.05
N ASP A 26 29.36 -3.49 15.91
CA ASP A 26 28.71 -2.82 17.05
C ASP A 26 27.62 -3.72 17.64
N ALA A 27 26.77 -4.31 16.79
CA ALA A 27 25.79 -5.30 17.21
C ALA A 27 26.45 -6.52 17.88
N VAL A 28 27.56 -7.03 17.33
CA VAL A 28 28.29 -8.16 17.94
C VAL A 28 28.96 -7.74 19.25
N ALA A 29 29.43 -6.51 19.40
CA ALA A 29 30.00 -6.02 20.66
C ALA A 29 28.93 -5.88 21.76
N ALA A 30 27.73 -5.41 21.41
CA ALA A 30 26.58 -5.40 22.31
C ALA A 30 26.22 -6.82 22.75
N SER A 31 26.09 -7.74 21.79
CA SER A 31 25.84 -9.16 22.04
C SER A 31 26.90 -9.81 22.94
N LEU A 32 28.19 -9.52 22.73
CA LEU A 32 29.27 -10.02 23.59
C LEU A 32 29.23 -9.45 25.02
N THR A 33 28.77 -8.21 25.19
CA THR A 33 28.63 -7.58 26.51
C THR A 33 27.49 -8.23 27.28
N GLU A 34 26.36 -8.45 26.61
CA GLU A 34 25.14 -8.99 27.20
C GLU A 34 25.22 -10.50 27.44
N PHE A 35 25.50 -11.28 26.39
CA PHE A 35 25.44 -12.72 26.45
C PHE A 35 26.79 -13.37 26.76
N GLY A 36 27.89 -12.62 26.63
CA GLY A 36 29.25 -13.18 26.65
C GLY A 36 29.55 -14.04 25.42
N PHE A 37 30.73 -14.67 25.41
CA PHE A 37 31.08 -15.60 24.35
C PHE A 37 30.30 -16.92 24.47
N ARG A 38 29.29 -17.11 23.61
CA ARG A 38 28.58 -18.39 23.44
C ARG A 38 29.15 -19.25 22.30
N GLN A 39 29.95 -18.65 21.42
CA GLN A 39 30.64 -19.34 20.33
C GLN A 39 32.12 -18.91 20.26
N PRO A 40 33.08 -19.85 20.29
CA PRO A 40 34.51 -19.52 20.25
C PRO A 40 34.92 -19.02 18.85
N ILE A 41 36.01 -18.24 18.79
CA ILE A 41 36.69 -17.97 17.51
C ILE A 41 37.40 -19.26 17.08
N VAL A 42 37.27 -19.63 15.80
CA VAL A 42 37.97 -20.81 15.27
C VAL A 42 39.18 -20.32 14.48
N VAL A 43 40.36 -20.87 14.77
CA VAL A 43 41.63 -20.54 14.10
C VAL A 43 42.32 -21.80 13.60
N ASP A 44 43.19 -21.67 12.61
CA ASP A 44 44.15 -22.73 12.24
C ASP A 44 45.32 -22.80 13.22
N ALA A 45 46.25 -23.74 12.99
CA ALA A 45 47.39 -23.99 13.86
C ALA A 45 48.29 -22.74 14.04
N GLU A 46 48.32 -21.85 13.04
CA GLU A 46 49.10 -20.62 13.02
C GLU A 46 48.38 -19.41 13.66
N GLY A 47 47.14 -19.63 14.13
CA GLY A 47 46.30 -18.62 14.77
C GLY A 47 45.52 -17.74 13.78
N VAL A 48 45.44 -18.12 12.51
CA VAL A 48 44.69 -17.36 11.50
C VAL A 48 43.21 -17.73 11.56
N ILE A 49 42.34 -16.73 11.60
CA ILE A 49 40.90 -16.93 11.77
C ILE A 49 40.33 -17.76 10.61
N ILE A 50 39.58 -18.79 10.97
CA ILE A 50 38.72 -19.58 10.10
C ILE A 50 37.27 -19.09 10.25
N VAL A 51 36.80 -18.90 11.48
CA VAL A 51 35.43 -18.44 11.81
C VAL A 51 35.47 -17.42 12.94
N GLY A 52 34.65 -16.38 12.83
CA GLY A 52 34.46 -15.39 13.91
C GLY A 52 35.24 -14.09 13.73
N HIS A 53 35.50 -13.63 12.50
CA HIS A 53 36.15 -12.33 12.26
C HIS A 53 35.42 -11.17 12.94
N THR A 54 34.08 -11.14 12.91
CA THR A 54 33.29 -10.08 13.56
C THR A 54 33.42 -10.16 15.07
N ARG A 55 33.41 -11.37 15.66
CA ARG A 55 33.64 -11.59 17.10
C ARG A 55 35.03 -11.13 17.53
N TRP A 56 36.06 -11.35 16.71
CA TRP A 56 37.41 -10.85 16.97
C TRP A 56 37.45 -9.31 16.93
N LYS A 57 36.86 -8.67 15.90
CA LYS A 57 36.79 -7.20 15.81
C LYS A 57 36.04 -6.60 17.01
N ALA A 58 34.88 -7.16 17.36
CA ALA A 58 34.08 -6.74 18.51
C ALA A 58 34.85 -6.91 19.82
N ALA A 59 35.53 -8.05 20.03
CA ALA A 59 36.35 -8.27 21.21
C ALA A 59 37.53 -7.31 21.32
N LYS A 60 38.15 -6.91 20.20
CA LYS A 60 39.16 -5.85 20.18
C LYS A 60 38.57 -4.49 20.54
N LYS A 61 37.38 -4.16 20.00
CA LYS A 61 36.66 -2.93 20.33
C LYS A 61 36.35 -2.85 21.84
N LEU A 62 35.99 -3.98 22.45
CA LEU A 62 35.71 -4.10 23.89
C LEU A 62 36.98 -4.17 24.77
N GLY A 63 38.18 -4.23 24.18
CA GLY A 63 39.44 -4.28 24.95
C GLY A 63 39.69 -5.59 25.69
N LEU A 64 39.12 -6.71 25.23
CA LEU A 64 39.27 -8.01 25.90
C LEU A 64 40.69 -8.57 25.74
N ALA A 65 41.39 -8.81 26.85
CA ALA A 65 42.76 -9.34 26.82
C ALA A 65 42.84 -10.81 26.34
N LYS A 66 41.81 -11.61 26.65
CA LYS A 66 41.71 -13.02 26.24
C LYS A 66 40.31 -13.34 25.72
N VAL A 67 40.26 -14.25 24.74
CA VAL A 67 39.01 -14.71 24.12
C VAL A 67 39.02 -16.24 23.99
N PRO A 68 37.84 -16.90 24.00
CA PRO A 68 37.75 -18.34 23.81
C PRO A 68 38.02 -18.70 22.35
N VAL A 69 38.97 -19.60 22.15
CA VAL A 69 39.45 -20.03 20.83
C VAL A 69 39.42 -21.53 20.72
N HIS A 70 38.92 -22.03 19.59
CA HIS A 70 39.13 -23.40 19.14
C HIS A 70 40.20 -23.41 18.05
N VAL A 71 41.28 -24.18 18.26
CA VAL A 71 42.32 -24.40 17.25
C VAL A 71 41.96 -25.66 16.47
N ALA A 72 41.62 -25.51 15.19
CA ALA A 72 41.27 -26.60 14.30
C ALA A 72 42.54 -27.20 13.68
N THR A 73 43.16 -28.16 14.36
CA THR A 73 44.40 -28.84 13.90
C THR A 73 44.14 -30.03 12.98
N ASP A 74 42.88 -30.44 12.84
CA ASP A 74 42.42 -31.62 12.11
C ASP A 74 41.92 -31.31 10.68
N LEU A 75 41.99 -30.04 10.27
CA LEU A 75 41.55 -29.59 8.95
C LEU A 75 42.74 -29.36 8.00
N PRO A 76 42.80 -30.04 6.85
CA PRO A 76 43.77 -29.70 5.83
C PRO A 76 43.45 -28.32 5.19
N PRO A 77 44.45 -27.64 4.58
CA PRO A 77 44.33 -26.24 4.15
C PRO A 77 43.12 -25.95 3.24
N GLU A 78 42.76 -26.88 2.36
CA GLU A 78 41.60 -26.76 1.47
C GLU A 78 40.26 -26.77 2.24
N LYS A 79 40.14 -27.59 3.29
CA LYS A 79 38.95 -27.61 4.15
C LYS A 79 38.86 -26.35 5.00
N VAL A 80 39.99 -25.82 5.46
CA VAL A 80 40.04 -24.53 6.17
C VAL A 80 39.49 -23.41 5.27
N LYS A 81 39.94 -23.34 4.00
CA LYS A 81 39.46 -22.35 3.05
C LYS A 81 37.98 -22.52 2.71
N ALA A 82 37.53 -23.76 2.49
CA ALA A 82 36.12 -24.06 2.24
C ALA A 82 35.25 -23.68 3.45
N TYR A 83 35.71 -23.95 4.67
CA TYR A 83 34.93 -23.68 5.88
C TYR A 83 34.76 -22.18 6.14
N ARG A 84 35.77 -21.36 5.86
CA ARG A 84 35.65 -19.88 5.87
C ARG A 84 34.47 -19.40 5.01
N ILE A 85 34.26 -20.00 3.85
CA ILE A 85 33.17 -19.62 2.94
C ILE A 85 31.84 -20.19 3.45
N ALA A 86 31.83 -21.48 3.81
CA ALA A 86 30.64 -22.17 4.25
C ALA A 86 30.00 -21.51 5.47
N ASP A 87 30.77 -21.19 6.52
CA ASP A 87 30.25 -20.55 7.74
C ASP A 87 29.54 -19.22 7.46
N ASN A 88 30.14 -18.40 6.57
CA ASN A 88 29.57 -17.11 6.17
C ASN A 88 28.31 -17.27 5.29
N GLN A 89 28.24 -18.34 4.47
CA GLN A 89 27.10 -18.59 3.58
C GLN A 89 25.95 -19.28 4.31
N THR A 90 26.23 -20.21 5.22
CA THR A 90 25.17 -21.00 5.86
C THR A 90 24.22 -20.14 6.68
N ALA A 91 24.72 -19.05 7.27
CA ALA A 91 23.88 -18.08 7.98
C ALA A 91 22.94 -17.31 7.03
N THR A 92 23.30 -17.13 5.76
CA THR A 92 22.45 -16.42 4.78
C THR A 92 21.43 -17.32 4.09
N LEU A 93 21.46 -18.63 4.36
CA LEU A 93 20.47 -19.58 3.82
C LEU A 93 19.25 -19.73 4.73
N ALA A 94 19.31 -19.22 5.96
CA ALA A 94 18.21 -19.22 6.89
C ALA A 94 17.41 -17.92 6.77
N GLU A 95 16.09 -18.03 6.85
CA GLU A 95 15.17 -16.90 6.87
C GLU A 95 14.46 -16.86 8.23
N TRP A 96 13.99 -15.66 8.63
CA TRP A 96 13.12 -15.53 9.79
C TRP A 96 11.72 -16.05 9.47
N ASP A 97 11.11 -16.69 10.47
CA ASP A 97 9.67 -16.90 10.46
C ASP A 97 9.01 -15.63 10.99
N PHE A 98 8.46 -14.82 10.09
CA PHE A 98 7.84 -13.55 10.43
C PHE A 98 6.45 -13.69 11.07
N GLU A 99 5.90 -14.90 11.19
CA GLU A 99 4.71 -15.15 12.03
C GLU A 99 5.12 -15.39 13.48
N LEU A 100 6.21 -16.13 13.71
CA LEU A 100 6.69 -16.48 15.06
C LEU A 100 7.61 -15.43 15.69
N LEU A 101 8.48 -14.80 14.90
CA LEU A 101 9.47 -13.84 15.41
C LEU A 101 8.83 -12.66 16.17
N PRO A 102 7.75 -12.01 15.68
CA PRO A 102 7.04 -10.98 16.43
C PRO A 102 6.54 -11.45 17.81
N ILE A 103 6.12 -12.71 17.92
CA ILE A 103 5.60 -13.29 19.17
C ILE A 103 6.74 -13.38 20.19
N GLU A 104 7.88 -13.94 19.80
CA GLU A 104 9.07 -14.05 20.65
C GLU A 104 9.58 -12.66 21.09
N LEU A 105 9.61 -11.69 20.16
CA LEU A 105 10.01 -10.31 20.47
C LEU A 105 9.04 -9.63 21.44
N LYS A 106 7.72 -9.83 21.27
CA LYS A 106 6.70 -9.32 22.21
C LYS A 106 6.83 -9.96 23.60
N ASP A 107 7.15 -11.24 23.68
CA ASP A 107 7.35 -11.93 24.96
C ASP A 107 8.61 -11.45 25.69
N LEU A 108 9.69 -11.19 24.97
CA LEU A 108 10.88 -10.52 25.50
C LEU A 108 10.55 -9.09 25.98
N GLN A 109 9.78 -8.33 25.20
CA GLN A 109 9.33 -6.99 25.58
C GLN A 109 8.50 -7.00 26.87
N ARG A 110 7.58 -7.97 27.01
CA ARG A 110 6.76 -8.16 28.23
C ARG A 110 7.58 -8.56 29.45
N ALA A 111 8.75 -9.14 29.23
CA ALA A 111 9.73 -9.46 30.27
C ALA A 111 10.65 -8.26 30.60
N ASP A 112 10.34 -7.05 30.12
CA ASP A 112 11.17 -5.84 30.22
C ASP A 112 12.60 -6.05 29.67
N TYR A 113 12.76 -6.89 28.65
CA TYR A 113 14.03 -7.10 27.98
C TYR A 113 14.32 -5.99 26.96
N ASP A 114 15.57 -5.51 26.93
CA ASP A 114 16.00 -4.49 25.96
C ASP A 114 16.24 -5.12 24.58
N LEU A 115 15.26 -4.95 23.69
CA LEU A 115 15.30 -5.53 22.34
C LEU A 115 16.38 -4.93 21.44
N SER A 116 16.91 -3.73 21.75
CA SER A 116 17.99 -3.12 20.97
C SER A 116 19.29 -3.96 20.99
N LEU A 117 19.40 -4.88 21.95
CA LEU A 117 20.53 -5.81 22.08
C LEU A 117 20.46 -7.02 21.14
N LEU A 118 19.33 -7.21 20.45
CA LEU A 118 19.10 -8.36 19.57
C LEU A 118 19.71 -8.20 18.17
N GLY A 119 20.24 -7.00 17.87
CA GLY A 119 20.89 -6.70 16.59
C GLY A 119 19.94 -6.29 15.47
N PHE A 120 18.68 -6.04 15.81
CA PHE A 120 17.73 -5.31 14.98
C PHE A 120 17.87 -3.81 15.24
N ASP A 121 17.69 -2.98 14.22
CA ASP A 121 17.59 -1.53 14.44
C ASP A 121 16.20 -1.12 14.99
N GLU A 122 16.05 0.15 15.39
CA GLU A 122 14.81 0.65 15.99
C GLU A 122 13.62 0.55 15.02
N ASP A 123 13.84 0.77 13.72
CA ASP A 123 12.79 0.73 12.70
C ASP A 123 12.39 -0.72 12.40
N GLU A 124 13.35 -1.64 12.34
CA GLU A 124 13.14 -3.08 12.20
C GLU A 124 12.39 -3.66 13.40
N LEU A 125 12.75 -3.28 14.63
CA LEU A 125 12.03 -3.71 15.83
C LEU A 125 10.61 -3.16 15.83
N ALA A 126 10.44 -1.87 15.50
CA ALA A 126 9.11 -1.28 15.40
C ALA A 126 8.26 -2.01 14.35
N HIS A 127 8.83 -2.42 13.23
CA HIS A 127 8.16 -3.20 12.19
C HIS A 127 7.81 -4.63 12.63
N LEU A 128 8.77 -5.35 13.22
CA LEU A 128 8.56 -6.72 13.69
C LEU A 128 7.58 -6.79 14.85
N LEU A 129 7.50 -5.74 15.66
CA LEU A 129 6.51 -5.61 16.72
C LEU A 129 5.20 -4.97 16.24
N ASP A 130 5.20 -4.42 15.03
CA ASP A 130 4.05 -3.72 14.48
C ASP A 130 2.85 -4.67 14.43
N GLY A 131 1.74 -4.17 14.95
CA GLY A 131 0.66 -4.97 15.49
C GLY A 131 -0.02 -5.83 14.44
N ASP A 132 -0.55 -6.95 14.94
CA ASP A 132 -1.63 -7.68 14.28
C ASP A 132 -2.65 -6.70 13.67
N VAL A 133 -3.12 -7.01 12.46
CA VAL A 133 -4.25 -6.31 11.84
C VAL A 133 -5.39 -6.29 12.86
N ALA A 134 -5.71 -5.11 13.41
CA ALA A 134 -6.67 -5.05 14.50
C ALA A 134 -8.02 -5.60 14.04
N GLU A 135 -8.55 -6.59 14.76
CA GLU A 135 -9.89 -7.09 14.51
C GLU A 135 -10.90 -6.02 14.94
N GLY A 136 -11.76 -5.61 13.99
CA GLY A 136 -12.88 -4.73 14.29
C GLY A 136 -14.09 -5.52 14.80
N ARG A 137 -15.15 -4.79 15.16
CA ARG A 137 -16.43 -5.35 15.61
C ARG A 137 -17.24 -5.99 14.49
N THR A 138 -16.86 -5.74 13.24
CA THR A 138 -17.49 -6.27 12.03
C THR A 138 -16.43 -6.80 11.08
N ASP A 139 -16.86 -7.58 10.09
CA ASP A 139 -16.01 -7.93 8.94
C ASP A 139 -15.44 -6.64 8.31
N PRO A 140 -14.11 -6.54 8.10
CA PRO A 140 -13.49 -5.38 7.45
C PRO A 140 -14.09 -5.05 6.09
N ASP A 141 -14.51 -6.07 5.31
CA ASP A 141 -15.11 -5.91 3.99
C ASP A 141 -16.62 -5.64 4.03
N HIS A 142 -17.25 -5.60 5.21
CA HIS A 142 -18.65 -5.19 5.33
C HIS A 142 -18.79 -3.69 5.03
N VAL A 143 -19.67 -3.36 4.08
CA VAL A 143 -20.00 -1.99 3.68
C VAL A 143 -21.48 -1.74 3.96
N PRO A 144 -21.88 -0.65 4.64
CA PRO A 144 -23.29 -0.31 4.82
C PRO A 144 -23.92 0.27 3.54
N GLU A 145 -25.24 0.15 3.39
CA GLU A 145 -25.96 0.76 2.26
C GLU A 145 -25.90 2.30 2.29
N PRO A 146 -25.71 2.97 1.13
CA PRO A 146 -25.77 4.43 1.05
C PRO A 146 -27.16 4.95 1.43
N PRO A 147 -27.25 6.03 2.24
CA PRO A 147 -28.53 6.62 2.59
C PRO A 147 -29.20 7.24 1.36
N ASP A 148 -30.55 7.23 1.32
CA ASP A 148 -31.32 7.94 0.29
C ASP A 148 -31.22 9.47 0.46
N THR A 149 -30.89 9.97 1.66
CA THR A 149 -30.66 11.40 1.95
C THR A 149 -29.41 11.54 2.81
N PRO A 150 -28.30 12.06 2.26
CA PRO A 150 -27.06 12.18 3.01
C PRO A 150 -27.13 13.31 4.05
N VAL A 151 -26.45 13.09 5.18
CA VAL A 151 -26.19 14.11 6.21
C VAL A 151 -24.98 14.94 5.81
N THR A 152 -23.99 14.32 5.16
CA THR A 152 -22.82 15.02 4.62
C THR A 152 -23.21 15.98 3.50
N GLN A 153 -22.53 17.13 3.46
CA GLN A 153 -22.59 18.10 2.37
C GLN A 153 -21.18 18.36 1.82
N ARG A 154 -21.12 18.84 0.57
CA ARG A 154 -19.85 19.19 -0.05
C ARG A 154 -19.13 20.26 0.77
N GLY A 155 -17.84 20.07 1.01
CA GLY A 155 -16.99 20.91 1.84
C GLY A 155 -16.91 20.46 3.31
N ASP A 156 -17.79 19.57 3.76
CA ASP A 156 -17.72 18.98 5.10
C ASP A 156 -16.46 18.13 5.26
N VAL A 157 -15.87 18.19 6.45
CA VAL A 157 -14.81 17.29 6.89
C VAL A 157 -15.30 16.50 8.10
N TRP A 158 -15.17 15.19 8.04
CA TRP A 158 -15.38 14.30 9.17
C TRP A 158 -14.04 13.97 9.82
N VAL A 159 -13.99 14.06 11.14
CA VAL A 159 -12.89 13.55 11.98
C VAL A 159 -13.34 12.21 12.54
N LEU A 160 -12.62 11.14 12.19
CA LEU A 160 -12.92 9.78 12.59
C LEU A 160 -11.75 9.28 13.45
N GLY A 161 -11.79 9.55 14.75
CA GLY A 161 -10.61 9.29 15.61
C GLY A 161 -9.41 10.12 15.15
N ASN A 162 -8.36 9.46 14.65
CA ASN A 162 -7.17 10.12 14.11
C ASN A 162 -7.20 10.30 12.58
N HIS A 163 -8.30 9.90 11.93
CA HIS A 163 -8.48 9.97 10.49
C HIS A 163 -9.30 11.21 10.10
N ARG A 164 -9.18 11.61 8.83
CA ARG A 164 -9.99 12.68 8.23
C ARG A 164 -10.58 12.20 6.91
N LEU A 165 -11.85 12.53 6.70
CA LEU A 165 -12.57 12.31 5.45
C LEU A 165 -13.18 13.64 5.01
N MET A 166 -12.95 14.07 3.77
CA MET A 166 -13.58 15.26 3.22
C MET A 166 -14.54 14.89 2.08
N CYS A 167 -15.73 15.49 2.11
CA CYS A 167 -16.61 15.50 0.95
C CYS A 167 -16.16 16.59 -0.03
N GLY A 168 -15.38 16.24 -1.05
CA GLY A 168 -14.68 17.24 -1.87
C GLY A 168 -14.19 16.72 -3.22
N ASN A 169 -13.55 17.61 -3.98
CA ASN A 169 -12.99 17.31 -5.29
C ASN A 169 -11.51 16.95 -5.19
N SER A 170 -11.15 15.75 -5.60
CA SER A 170 -9.77 15.24 -5.69
C SER A 170 -8.84 16.11 -6.56
N GLY A 171 -9.41 16.83 -7.54
CA GLY A 171 -8.67 17.78 -8.39
C GLY A 171 -8.49 19.17 -7.77
N SER A 172 -9.16 19.48 -6.64
CA SER A 172 -9.08 20.79 -5.98
C SER A 172 -7.92 20.84 -5.00
N VAL A 173 -7.03 21.82 -5.20
CA VAL A 173 -5.94 22.12 -4.25
C VAL A 173 -6.51 22.58 -2.91
N GLU A 174 -7.55 23.42 -2.94
CA GLU A 174 -8.19 23.97 -1.73
C GLU A 174 -8.84 22.87 -0.88
N ASP A 175 -9.52 21.92 -1.53
CA ASP A 175 -10.13 20.79 -0.81
C ASP A 175 -9.04 19.90 -0.21
N LEU A 176 -7.98 19.60 -0.96
CA LEU A 176 -6.88 18.79 -0.43
C LEU A 176 -6.19 19.47 0.76
N ASP A 177 -5.92 20.77 0.68
CA ASP A 177 -5.29 21.50 1.79
C ASP A 177 -6.19 21.53 3.04
N ARG A 178 -7.51 21.67 2.87
CA ARG A 178 -8.50 21.58 3.96
C ARG A 178 -8.59 20.18 4.56
N LEU A 179 -8.54 19.14 3.73
CA LEU A 179 -8.48 17.75 4.18
C LEU A 179 -7.24 17.50 5.03
N LEU A 180 -6.07 17.97 4.59
CA LEU A 180 -4.79 17.71 5.26
C LEU A 180 -4.58 18.51 6.53
N ASP A 181 -5.11 19.73 6.62
CA ASP A 181 -4.96 20.59 7.81
C ASP A 181 -3.48 20.74 8.24
N GLY A 182 -2.60 20.90 7.25
CA GLY A 182 -1.15 21.00 7.42
C GLY A 182 -0.39 19.68 7.57
N ALA A 183 -1.07 18.52 7.54
CA ALA A 183 -0.41 17.23 7.58
C ALA A 183 0.39 16.93 6.30
N THR A 184 1.54 16.28 6.47
CA THR A 184 2.35 15.72 5.36
C THR A 184 1.96 14.28 5.08
N ILE A 185 2.03 13.81 3.83
CA ILE A 185 1.68 12.44 3.46
C ILE A 185 2.91 11.55 3.27
N ASP A 186 2.86 10.34 3.81
CA ASP A 186 3.92 9.33 3.74
C ASP A 186 3.66 8.29 2.64
N LEU A 187 2.38 7.98 2.38
CA LEU A 187 1.94 6.98 1.41
C LEU A 187 0.69 7.45 0.67
N VAL A 188 0.63 7.22 -0.63
CA VAL A 188 -0.62 7.33 -1.42
C VAL A 188 -1.15 5.94 -1.72
N ASN A 189 -2.40 5.64 -1.36
CA ASN A 189 -3.10 4.43 -1.76
C ASN A 189 -4.50 4.81 -2.25
N MET A 190 -4.74 4.74 -3.56
CA MET A 190 -5.97 5.27 -4.13
C MET A 190 -6.46 4.50 -5.37
N ASP A 191 -7.77 4.58 -5.62
CA ASP A 191 -8.48 3.87 -6.70
C ASP A 191 -9.29 4.86 -7.57
N PRO A 192 -8.61 5.65 -8.44
CA PRO A 192 -9.29 6.62 -9.30
C PRO A 192 -10.28 5.98 -10.26
N PRO A 193 -11.29 6.72 -10.78
CA PRO A 193 -12.14 6.25 -11.85
C PRO A 193 -11.34 5.83 -13.09
N TYR A 194 -11.67 4.69 -13.68
CA TYR A 194 -10.88 4.10 -14.79
C TYR A 194 -11.25 4.64 -16.18
N ASN A 195 -12.22 5.55 -16.28
CA ASN A 195 -12.83 6.03 -17.53
C ASN A 195 -13.34 4.87 -18.42
N VAL A 196 -14.09 3.97 -17.79
CA VAL A 196 -14.64 2.77 -18.43
C VAL A 196 -16.14 2.98 -18.60
N LYS A 197 -16.64 2.88 -19.83
CA LYS A 197 -18.07 3.06 -20.06
C LYS A 197 -18.87 1.91 -19.46
N VAL A 198 -19.61 2.18 -18.39
CA VAL A 198 -20.47 1.21 -17.73
C VAL A 198 -21.87 1.27 -18.36
N GLU A 199 -22.20 0.37 -19.29
CA GLU A 199 -23.53 0.36 -19.93
C GLU A 199 -24.47 -0.68 -19.28
N PRO A 200 -25.70 -0.28 -18.87
CA PRO A 200 -26.75 -1.23 -18.53
C PRO A 200 -27.14 -2.01 -19.80
N ARG A 201 -26.91 -3.33 -19.82
CA ARG A 201 -27.30 -4.20 -20.94
C ARG A 201 -28.62 -4.95 -20.69
N SER A 202 -29.01 -5.13 -19.43
CA SER A 202 -30.31 -5.69 -19.03
C SER A 202 -30.64 -5.35 -17.57
N ALA A 203 -31.81 -5.79 -17.09
CA ALA A 203 -32.23 -5.63 -15.69
C ALA A 203 -31.27 -6.25 -14.64
N THR A 204 -30.27 -7.03 -15.06
CA THR A 204 -29.31 -7.73 -14.19
C THR A 204 -27.86 -7.66 -14.64
N ALA A 205 -27.55 -7.04 -15.78
CA ALA A 205 -26.21 -7.07 -16.36
C ALA A 205 -25.71 -5.67 -16.77
N ILE A 206 -24.51 -5.36 -16.28
CA ILE A 206 -23.72 -4.19 -16.64
C ILE A 206 -22.50 -4.68 -17.44
N ALA A 207 -22.15 -3.98 -18.51
CA ALA A 207 -20.92 -4.25 -19.25
C ALA A 207 -19.99 -3.03 -19.28
N ALA A 208 -18.77 -3.23 -18.80
CA ALA A 208 -17.65 -2.32 -18.99
C ALA A 208 -17.19 -2.33 -20.46
N GLY A 209 -17.41 -1.25 -21.20
CA GLY A 209 -16.87 -1.00 -22.54
C GLY A 209 -15.40 -0.58 -22.51
N THR A 210 -14.71 -0.71 -23.64
CA THR A 210 -13.30 -0.31 -23.80
C THR A 210 -13.10 1.18 -23.53
N SER A 211 -12.12 1.53 -22.71
CA SER A 211 -11.70 2.92 -22.47
C SER A 211 -10.99 3.50 -23.71
N GLY A 212 -10.98 4.83 -23.80
CA GLY A 212 -10.73 5.64 -25.00
C GLY A 212 -9.34 5.59 -25.64
N ALA A 213 -8.54 4.54 -25.47
CA ALA A 213 -7.17 4.41 -26.00
C ALA A 213 -7.07 4.30 -27.53
N TRP A 214 -8.19 4.20 -28.26
CA TRP A 214 -8.21 4.03 -29.72
C TRP A 214 -8.93 5.20 -30.37
N GLY A 215 -8.34 5.77 -31.42
CA GLY A 215 -8.78 7.01 -32.08
C GLY A 215 -10.26 7.06 -32.49
N ARG A 216 -10.77 8.28 -32.71
CA ARG A 216 -12.21 8.60 -32.94
C ARG A 216 -12.92 7.71 -33.97
N ASP A 217 -12.20 7.14 -34.93
CA ASP A 217 -12.78 6.27 -35.96
C ASP A 217 -13.05 4.84 -35.49
N TRP A 218 -12.28 4.31 -34.53
CA TRP A 218 -12.50 2.96 -33.98
C TRP A 218 -13.68 2.92 -33.00
N GLN A 219 -13.91 4.01 -32.25
CA GLN A 219 -15.02 4.13 -31.29
C GLN A 219 -16.41 3.99 -31.94
N LYS A 220 -16.54 4.36 -33.21
CA LYS A 220 -17.79 4.21 -33.98
C LYS A 220 -18.09 2.77 -34.37
N ILE A 221 -17.07 1.92 -34.49
CA ILE A 221 -17.16 0.56 -35.05
C ILE A 221 -17.14 -0.49 -33.92
N ALA A 222 -16.42 -0.22 -32.83
CA ALA A 222 -16.25 -1.14 -31.70
C ALA A 222 -17.34 -1.03 -30.61
N HIS A 223 -18.40 -0.25 -30.84
CA HIS A 223 -19.47 -0.07 -29.86
C HIS A 223 -20.27 -1.36 -29.68
N HIS A 224 -20.26 -1.92 -28.47
CA HIS A 224 -20.88 -3.21 -28.17
C HIS A 224 -22.39 -3.27 -28.47
N GLN A 225 -23.10 -2.14 -28.50
CA GLN A 225 -24.51 -2.10 -28.89
C GLN A 225 -24.76 -2.60 -30.32
N GLY A 226 -23.82 -2.37 -31.25
CA GLY A 226 -23.92 -2.91 -32.62
C GLY A 226 -23.85 -4.44 -32.66
N PHE A 227 -23.07 -5.04 -31.74
CA PHE A 227 -22.97 -6.49 -31.60
C PHE A 227 -24.18 -7.12 -30.88
N ASP A 228 -24.79 -6.42 -29.91
CA ASP A 228 -25.97 -6.92 -29.19
C ASP A 228 -27.25 -6.83 -30.06
N GLN A 229 -27.36 -5.82 -30.94
CA GLN A 229 -28.38 -5.78 -31.99
C GLN A 229 -28.17 -6.90 -33.03
N ALA A 230 -26.93 -7.19 -33.42
CA ALA A 230 -26.61 -8.31 -34.31
C ALA A 230 -26.90 -9.70 -33.69
N ARG A 231 -27.00 -9.78 -32.35
CA ARG A 231 -27.33 -11.01 -31.60
C ARG A 231 -28.81 -11.10 -31.19
N GLY A 232 -29.67 -10.19 -31.67
CA GLY A 232 -31.13 -10.27 -31.50
C GLY A 232 -31.66 -9.93 -30.10
N VAL A 233 -30.90 -9.21 -29.27
CA VAL A 233 -31.37 -8.79 -27.94
C VAL A 233 -32.19 -7.49 -28.07
N VAL A 234 -33.51 -7.61 -27.95
CA VAL A 234 -34.46 -6.48 -28.01
C VAL A 234 -35.37 -6.50 -26.78
N ASP A 235 -35.16 -5.56 -25.85
CA ASP A 235 -36.21 -4.72 -25.22
C ASP A 235 -35.65 -3.95 -23.99
N PRO A 236 -35.23 -2.68 -24.16
CA PRO A 236 -34.80 -1.80 -23.06
C PRO A 236 -35.92 -1.47 -22.04
N LYS A 237 -37.20 -1.71 -22.35
CA LYS A 237 -38.34 -1.24 -21.55
C LYS A 237 -38.66 -2.09 -20.32
N LYS A 238 -37.89 -3.16 -20.06
CA LYS A 238 -38.01 -4.02 -18.86
C LYS A 238 -37.00 -3.69 -17.76
N ALA A 239 -36.22 -2.60 -17.88
CA ALA A 239 -35.32 -2.15 -16.82
C ALA A 239 -36.13 -1.66 -15.59
N ARG A 240 -35.70 -2.05 -14.37
CA ARG A 240 -36.35 -1.62 -13.11
C ARG A 240 -36.33 -0.08 -12.98
N LYS A 241 -37.41 0.51 -12.45
CA LYS A 241 -37.55 1.97 -12.22
C LYS A 241 -36.54 2.57 -11.21
N LYS A 242 -35.96 1.78 -10.28
CA LYS A 242 -34.92 2.21 -9.33
C LYS A 242 -33.70 1.28 -9.52
N MET A 243 -32.56 1.83 -9.92
CA MET A 243 -31.29 1.09 -10.02
C MET A 243 -30.83 0.69 -8.60
N ARG A 244 -30.22 -0.50 -8.44
CA ARG A 244 -29.60 -0.87 -7.15
C ARG A 244 -28.44 0.08 -6.88
N ALA A 245 -28.04 0.28 -5.62
CA ALA A 245 -26.92 1.16 -5.27
C ALA A 245 -25.65 0.80 -6.08
N LYS A 246 -25.32 -0.48 -6.17
CA LYS A 246 -24.24 -1.02 -7.00
C LYS A 246 -24.38 -0.86 -8.52
N ASP A 247 -25.53 -0.41 -9.02
CA ASP A 247 -25.77 -0.21 -10.46
C ASP A 247 -25.85 1.30 -10.82
N ARG A 248 -25.63 2.22 -9.87
CA ARG A 248 -25.65 3.67 -10.14
C ARG A 248 -24.34 4.08 -10.84
N PRO A 249 -24.41 4.88 -11.92
CA PRO A 249 -23.21 5.45 -12.54
C PRO A 249 -22.46 6.32 -11.53
N LEU A 250 -21.13 6.23 -11.51
CA LEU A 250 -20.29 7.12 -10.71
C LEU A 250 -20.19 8.48 -11.42
N GLU A 251 -20.05 9.57 -10.64
CA GLU A 251 -19.81 10.89 -11.21
C GLU A 251 -18.43 10.90 -11.91
N ASN A 252 -18.36 11.44 -13.13
CA ASN A 252 -17.17 11.43 -14.01
C ASN A 252 -16.67 10.05 -14.50
N ASP A 253 -17.49 8.99 -14.44
CA ASP A 253 -17.09 7.64 -14.88
C ASP A 253 -16.84 7.52 -16.39
N PHE A 254 -17.30 8.50 -17.18
CA PHE A 254 -17.00 8.60 -18.61
C PHE A 254 -16.85 10.05 -19.08
N VAL A 255 -15.64 10.41 -19.50
CA VAL A 255 -15.31 11.69 -20.13
C VAL A 255 -14.47 11.45 -21.39
N THR A 256 -14.34 12.47 -22.24
CA THR A 256 -13.44 12.39 -23.42
C THR A 256 -12.00 12.11 -22.98
N ALA A 257 -11.18 11.50 -23.84
CA ALA A 257 -9.78 11.21 -23.52
C ALA A 257 -9.02 12.47 -23.03
N ASP A 258 -9.14 13.59 -23.75
CA ASP A 258 -8.48 14.85 -23.37
C ASP A 258 -8.91 15.34 -21.97
N ALA A 259 -10.22 15.34 -21.70
CA ALA A 259 -10.74 15.70 -20.38
C ALA A 259 -10.28 14.71 -19.28
N PHE A 260 -10.14 13.43 -19.61
CA PHE A 260 -9.62 12.44 -18.66
C PHE A 260 -8.14 12.70 -18.36
N ASP A 261 -7.34 13.03 -19.36
CA ASP A 261 -5.93 13.37 -19.18
C ASP A 261 -5.76 14.62 -18.31
N GLU A 262 -6.61 15.64 -18.48
CA GLU A 262 -6.65 16.81 -17.60
C GLU A 262 -6.98 16.42 -16.14
N MET A 263 -7.94 15.52 -15.95
CA MET A 263 -8.29 15.00 -14.62
C MET A 263 -7.15 14.20 -14.00
N LEU A 264 -6.49 13.30 -14.76
CA LEU A 264 -5.35 12.53 -14.29
C LEU A 264 -4.20 13.44 -13.85
N LEU A 265 -3.90 14.49 -14.61
CA LEU A 265 -2.87 15.47 -14.24
C LEU A 265 -3.25 16.22 -12.96
N ALA A 266 -4.51 16.62 -12.79
CA ALA A 266 -4.97 17.27 -11.56
C ALA A 266 -4.85 16.34 -10.35
N TRP A 267 -5.28 15.09 -10.48
CA TRP A 267 -5.27 14.11 -9.39
C TRP A 267 -3.85 13.68 -9.01
N PHE A 268 -3.04 13.26 -9.99
CA PHE A 268 -1.67 12.82 -9.73
C PHE A 268 -0.78 13.98 -9.33
N GLY A 269 -1.00 15.17 -9.89
CA GLY A 269 -0.33 16.39 -9.46
C GLY A 269 -0.60 16.72 -8.00
N ASN A 270 -1.87 16.63 -7.56
CA ASN A 270 -2.25 16.83 -6.16
C ASN A 270 -1.65 15.77 -5.23
N ALA A 271 -1.73 14.49 -5.60
CA ALA A 271 -1.11 13.42 -4.82
C ALA A 271 0.41 13.62 -4.68
N SER A 272 1.10 13.94 -5.79
CA SER A 272 2.54 14.20 -5.79
C SER A 272 2.89 15.41 -4.95
N ARG A 273 2.12 16.50 -5.03
CA ARG A 273 2.37 17.75 -4.30
C ARG A 273 2.55 17.52 -2.80
N VAL A 274 1.74 16.64 -2.21
CA VAL A 274 1.66 16.45 -0.75
C VAL A 274 2.40 15.22 -0.23
N LEU A 275 2.74 14.27 -1.12
CA LEU A 275 3.57 13.12 -0.79
C LEU A 275 5.03 13.55 -0.54
N LYS A 276 5.65 13.01 0.50
CA LYS A 276 7.09 13.22 0.77
C LYS A 276 7.94 12.68 -0.38
N PRO A 277 9.09 13.29 -0.72
CA PRO A 277 10.06 12.67 -1.62
C PRO A 277 10.44 11.27 -1.13
N GLY A 278 10.47 10.28 -2.03
CA GLY A 278 10.67 8.87 -1.67
C GLY A 278 9.42 8.16 -1.12
N GLY A 279 8.34 8.89 -0.82
CA GLY A 279 7.06 8.28 -0.44
C GLY A 279 6.48 7.45 -1.58
N SER A 280 6.04 6.24 -1.27
CA SER A 280 5.49 5.31 -2.25
C SER A 280 4.04 5.66 -2.61
N PHE A 281 3.61 5.20 -3.78
CA PHE A 281 2.21 5.24 -4.20
C PHE A 281 1.74 3.88 -4.72
N TYR A 282 0.45 3.62 -4.50
CA TYR A 282 -0.32 2.49 -5.03
C TYR A 282 -1.58 3.07 -5.68
N ILE A 283 -1.63 3.04 -7.01
CA ILE A 283 -2.75 3.60 -7.76
C ILE A 283 -3.39 2.48 -8.57
N TRP A 284 -4.63 2.12 -8.21
CA TRP A 284 -5.33 1.03 -8.88
C TRP A 284 -5.88 1.45 -10.25
N GLY A 285 -5.91 0.50 -11.18
CA GLY A 285 -6.31 0.69 -12.56
C GLY A 285 -6.77 -0.60 -13.24
N GLY A 286 -7.55 -0.43 -14.31
CA GLY A 286 -7.85 -1.51 -15.24
C GLY A 286 -6.72 -1.74 -16.24
N TYR A 287 -6.78 -2.87 -16.97
CA TYR A 287 -5.81 -3.19 -18.04
C TYR A 287 -5.61 -2.03 -19.04
N ALA A 288 -6.69 -1.34 -19.40
CA ALA A 288 -6.60 -0.27 -20.38
C ALA A 288 -5.91 1.00 -19.86
N ASN A 289 -5.77 1.13 -18.53
CA ASN A 289 -5.05 2.25 -17.91
C ASN A 289 -3.53 2.16 -18.08
N ILE A 290 -3.00 0.99 -18.52
CA ILE A 290 -1.61 0.88 -18.98
C ILE A 290 -1.31 1.92 -20.06
N GLY A 291 -2.31 2.26 -20.90
CA GLY A 291 -2.16 3.22 -21.97
C GLY A 291 -2.21 4.69 -21.55
N ASN A 292 -2.74 5.04 -20.37
CA ASN A 292 -3.01 6.43 -20.01
C ASN A 292 -2.51 6.89 -18.63
N TYR A 293 -2.09 6.00 -17.72
CA TYR A 293 -1.54 6.42 -16.42
C TYR A 293 -0.04 6.78 -16.46
N PRO A 294 0.84 6.04 -17.17
CA PRO A 294 2.29 6.28 -17.04
C PRO A 294 2.75 7.70 -17.39
N ALA A 295 2.20 8.31 -18.45
CA ALA A 295 2.63 9.65 -18.87
C ALA A 295 2.21 10.76 -17.88
N PRO A 296 0.95 10.82 -17.41
CA PRO A 296 0.55 11.72 -16.32
C PRO A 296 1.30 11.50 -15.01
N LEU A 297 1.60 10.24 -14.63
CA LEU A 297 2.41 9.95 -13.44
C LEU A 297 3.81 10.58 -13.55
N ALA A 298 4.50 10.34 -14.66
CA ALA A 298 5.81 10.93 -14.92
C ALA A 298 5.75 12.47 -14.93
N ALA A 299 4.72 13.06 -15.56
CA ALA A 299 4.53 14.50 -15.58
C ALA A 299 4.29 15.10 -14.17
N ALA A 300 3.72 14.32 -13.25
CA ALA A 300 3.54 14.72 -11.85
C ALA A 300 4.80 14.53 -10.97
N GLY A 301 5.91 14.02 -11.50
CA GLY A 301 7.15 13.76 -10.74
C GLY A 301 7.12 12.43 -9.97
N PHE A 302 6.32 11.47 -10.43
CA PHE A 302 6.35 10.11 -9.93
C PHE A 302 7.24 9.21 -10.78
N TYR A 303 8.07 8.42 -10.13
CA TYR A 303 8.75 7.28 -10.74
C TYR A 303 7.84 6.06 -10.68
N PHE A 304 7.30 5.65 -11.83
CA PHE A 304 6.55 4.40 -11.96
C PHE A 304 7.51 3.21 -12.03
N SER A 305 7.54 2.39 -10.98
CA SER A 305 8.49 1.28 -10.87
C SER A 305 7.99 0.01 -11.54
N GLN A 306 6.78 -0.43 -11.20
CA GLN A 306 6.23 -1.71 -11.67
C GLN A 306 4.72 -1.81 -11.46
N GLY A 307 4.08 -2.68 -12.23
CA GLY A 307 2.68 -3.03 -12.05
C GLY A 307 2.51 -4.24 -11.13
N ILE A 308 1.74 -4.10 -10.06
CA ILE A 308 1.31 -5.21 -9.21
C ILE A 308 -0.02 -5.75 -9.77
N VAL A 309 -0.09 -7.04 -10.05
CA VAL A 309 -1.30 -7.72 -10.53
C VAL A 309 -2.08 -8.27 -9.35
N TRP A 310 -3.29 -7.77 -9.16
CA TRP A 310 -4.25 -8.39 -8.26
C TRP A 310 -4.99 -9.52 -8.98
N ASP A 311 -4.68 -10.77 -8.65
CA ASP A 311 -5.47 -11.93 -9.04
C ASP A 311 -6.69 -12.06 -8.12
N LYS A 312 -7.88 -11.94 -8.73
CA LYS A 312 -9.17 -11.99 -8.02
C LYS A 312 -9.55 -13.41 -7.57
N GLN A 313 -8.79 -14.43 -7.97
CA GLN A 313 -8.99 -15.87 -7.77
C GLN A 313 -10.24 -16.46 -8.44
N HIS A 314 -11.26 -15.63 -8.70
CA HIS A 314 -12.44 -15.96 -9.46
C HIS A 314 -12.79 -14.85 -10.45
N PRO A 315 -12.96 -15.16 -11.74
CA PRO A 315 -13.24 -14.15 -12.75
C PRO A 315 -14.60 -13.47 -12.55
N VAL A 316 -14.72 -12.23 -13.03
CA VAL A 316 -16.01 -11.55 -13.15
C VAL A 316 -16.75 -12.17 -14.34
N LEU A 317 -17.87 -12.83 -14.06
CA LEU A 317 -18.71 -13.44 -15.09
C LEU A 317 -19.33 -12.34 -15.94
N THR A 318 -18.92 -12.26 -17.20
CA THR A 318 -19.45 -11.32 -18.19
C THR A 318 -19.73 -12.05 -19.50
N ARG A 319 -20.25 -11.31 -20.49
CA ARG A 319 -20.43 -11.81 -21.87
C ARG A 319 -19.24 -11.52 -22.79
N LYS A 320 -18.09 -11.10 -22.24
CA LYS A 320 -16.85 -10.91 -23.01
C LYS A 320 -16.23 -12.27 -23.33
N ASP A 321 -15.43 -12.32 -24.39
CA ASP A 321 -14.72 -13.54 -24.80
C ASP A 321 -13.76 -14.03 -23.70
N PHE A 322 -13.13 -13.09 -22.98
CA PHE A 322 -12.34 -13.36 -21.79
C PHE A 322 -12.94 -12.66 -20.57
N MET A 323 -13.07 -13.41 -19.49
CA MET A 323 -13.60 -12.89 -18.23
C MET A 323 -12.49 -12.20 -17.44
N GLY A 324 -12.75 -11.00 -16.92
CA GLY A 324 -11.77 -10.25 -16.14
C GLY A 324 -11.45 -10.96 -14.83
N ALA A 325 -10.23 -11.46 -14.69
CA ALA A 325 -9.75 -12.19 -13.52
C ALA A 325 -8.73 -11.40 -12.68
N PHE A 326 -8.30 -10.23 -13.16
CA PHE A 326 -7.30 -9.42 -12.48
C PHE A 326 -7.56 -7.92 -12.63
N GLU A 327 -6.87 -7.13 -11.81
CA GLU A 327 -6.65 -5.69 -11.96
C GLU A 327 -5.17 -5.36 -11.75
N ILE A 328 -4.75 -4.14 -12.10
CA ILE A 328 -3.35 -3.71 -12.00
C ILE A 328 -3.27 -2.54 -11.02
N CYS A 329 -2.33 -2.58 -10.10
CA CYS A 329 -1.89 -1.45 -9.31
C CYS A 329 -0.59 -0.89 -9.90
N PHE A 330 -0.57 0.40 -10.18
CA PHE A 330 0.62 1.13 -10.58
C PHE A 330 1.38 1.49 -9.29
N TYR A 331 2.50 0.82 -9.06
CA TYR A 331 3.35 1.02 -7.90
C TYR A 331 4.61 1.81 -8.27
N GLY A 332 5.00 2.72 -7.40
CA GLY A 332 6.19 3.54 -7.55
C GLY A 332 6.37 4.48 -6.37
N TRP A 333 7.17 5.52 -6.56
CA TRP A 333 7.41 6.54 -5.52
C TRP A 333 7.61 7.92 -6.12
N LYS A 334 7.48 8.95 -5.28
CA LYS A 334 7.82 10.33 -5.67
C LYS A 334 9.32 10.51 -5.80
N GLU A 335 9.76 11.15 -6.88
CA GLU A 335 11.16 11.47 -7.10
C GLU A 335 11.72 12.42 -6.02
N GLY A 336 13.06 12.45 -5.90
CA GLY A 336 13.79 13.35 -4.99
C GLY A 336 14.38 12.69 -3.75
N ALA A 337 14.03 11.43 -3.46
CA ALA A 337 14.71 10.59 -2.46
C ALA A 337 14.54 9.10 -2.81
N GLY A 338 15.29 8.23 -2.14
CA GLY A 338 15.06 6.78 -2.19
C GLY A 338 13.74 6.40 -1.51
N HIS A 339 13.08 5.35 -2.00
CA HIS A 339 11.86 4.84 -1.36
C HIS A 339 12.20 3.89 -0.21
N ASN A 340 11.29 3.82 0.75
CA ASN A 340 11.33 2.80 1.80
C ASN A 340 10.35 1.69 1.44
N TYR A 341 10.78 0.45 1.65
CA TYR A 341 9.97 -0.74 1.46
C TYR A 341 10.16 -1.66 2.66
N TYR A 342 9.05 -2.00 3.30
CA TYR A 342 8.97 -2.77 4.53
C TYR A 342 8.26 -4.12 4.31
N GLY A 343 7.95 -4.47 3.07
CA GLY A 343 7.40 -5.78 2.74
C GLY A 343 8.48 -6.87 2.70
N PRO A 344 8.08 -8.14 2.54
CA PRO A 344 9.02 -9.24 2.40
C PRO A 344 9.99 -9.04 1.22
N ASN A 345 11.25 -9.43 1.40
CA ASN A 345 12.29 -9.36 0.37
C ASN A 345 11.96 -10.14 -0.92
N ASN A 346 11.04 -11.10 -0.83
CA ASN A 346 10.58 -11.95 -1.92
C ASN A 346 9.09 -11.73 -2.26
N ALA A 347 8.51 -10.61 -1.84
CA ALA A 347 7.11 -10.30 -2.16
C ALA A 347 6.92 -10.27 -3.68
N THR A 348 5.93 -11.02 -4.16
CA THR A 348 5.63 -11.10 -5.58
C THR A 348 4.78 -9.90 -6.02
N ASP A 349 4.98 -9.49 -7.27
CA ASP A 349 4.11 -8.55 -7.98
C ASP A 349 2.76 -9.16 -8.36
N LEU A 350 2.52 -10.43 -8.06
CA LEU A 350 1.23 -11.11 -8.17
C LEU A 350 0.60 -11.31 -6.79
N TRP A 351 -0.53 -10.65 -6.55
CA TRP A 351 -1.26 -10.71 -5.28
C TRP A 351 -2.55 -11.52 -5.45
N HIS A 352 -2.60 -12.67 -4.79
CA HIS A 352 -3.79 -13.52 -4.75
C HIS A 352 -4.70 -13.07 -3.61
N VAL A 353 -5.71 -12.25 -3.93
CA VAL A 353 -6.68 -11.75 -2.94
C VAL A 353 -8.08 -11.99 -3.47
N LYS A 354 -8.93 -12.63 -2.67
CA LYS A 354 -10.29 -12.93 -3.10
C LYS A 354 -11.08 -11.63 -3.22
N LYS A 355 -11.74 -11.41 -4.36
CA LYS A 355 -12.65 -10.27 -4.51
C LYS A 355 -13.87 -10.37 -3.59
N VAL A 356 -14.42 -9.21 -3.21
CA VAL A 356 -15.72 -9.13 -2.53
C VAL A 356 -16.80 -9.79 -3.39
N SER A 357 -17.64 -10.62 -2.77
CA SER A 357 -18.65 -11.37 -3.52
C SER A 357 -19.68 -10.41 -4.15
N PRO A 358 -20.14 -10.64 -5.39
CA PRO A 358 -21.16 -9.78 -6.01
C PRO A 358 -22.50 -9.70 -5.28
N GLN A 359 -22.76 -10.67 -4.40
CA GLN A 359 -23.92 -10.72 -3.52
C GLN A 359 -23.77 -9.79 -2.31
N ALA A 360 -22.55 -9.60 -1.81
CA ALA A 360 -22.23 -8.70 -0.71
C ALA A 360 -21.91 -7.26 -1.16
N MET A 361 -21.54 -7.06 -2.44
CA MET A 361 -21.20 -5.72 -2.96
C MET A 361 -22.38 -4.75 -2.91
N ILE A 362 -22.13 -3.58 -2.33
CA ILE A 362 -23.08 -2.48 -2.17
C ILE A 362 -22.67 -1.26 -3.01
N HIS A 363 -21.37 -1.03 -3.17
CA HIS A 363 -20.73 -0.12 -4.11
C HIS A 363 -20.19 -0.90 -5.34
N LEU A 364 -20.19 -0.26 -6.52
CA LEU A 364 -19.91 -0.91 -7.81
C LEU A 364 -18.46 -1.43 -7.93
N THR A 365 -17.50 -0.73 -7.32
CA THR A 365 -16.06 -1.00 -7.41
C THR A 365 -15.39 -1.22 -6.04
N GLU A 366 -16.04 -1.95 -5.13
CA GLU A 366 -15.45 -2.27 -3.82
C GLU A 366 -14.15 -3.09 -3.96
N LYS A 367 -13.07 -2.57 -3.37
CA LYS A 367 -11.80 -3.28 -3.20
C LYS A 367 -11.79 -4.00 -1.84
N PRO A 368 -11.33 -5.27 -1.79
CA PRO A 368 -11.02 -5.93 -0.52
C PRO A 368 -10.05 -5.10 0.31
N VAL A 369 -10.31 -4.97 1.61
CA VAL A 369 -9.47 -4.20 2.56
C VAL A 369 -8.05 -4.76 2.60
N GLU A 370 -7.86 -6.06 2.39
CA GLU A 370 -6.55 -6.72 2.38
C GLU A 370 -5.56 -6.08 1.39
N LEU A 371 -6.04 -5.61 0.22
CA LEU A 371 -5.18 -4.95 -0.77
C LEU A 371 -4.57 -3.65 -0.20
N ALA A 372 -5.38 -2.86 0.50
CA ALA A 372 -4.94 -1.64 1.14
C ALA A 372 -4.06 -1.94 2.36
N VAL A 373 -4.42 -2.93 3.19
CA VAL A 373 -3.59 -3.38 4.34
C VAL A 373 -2.18 -3.74 3.88
N ARG A 374 -2.06 -4.57 2.84
CA ARG A 374 -0.77 -4.98 2.31
C ARG A 374 0.03 -3.80 1.76
N SER A 375 -0.61 -2.92 1.00
CA SER A 375 0.04 -1.70 0.45
C SER A 375 0.55 -0.78 1.56
N ILE A 376 -0.23 -0.61 2.63
CA ILE A 376 0.09 0.22 3.78
C ILE A 376 1.25 -0.39 4.59
N GLN A 377 1.18 -1.67 4.91
CA GLN A 377 2.25 -2.33 5.69
C GLN A 377 3.57 -2.37 4.92
N TYR A 378 3.54 -2.53 3.59
CA TYR A 378 4.77 -2.67 2.80
C TYR A 378 5.48 -1.34 2.52
N SER A 379 4.81 -0.21 2.71
CA SER A 379 5.35 1.11 2.33
C SER A 379 5.12 2.22 3.35
N SER A 380 4.70 1.89 4.57
CA SER A 380 4.57 2.87 5.66
C SER A 380 4.71 2.22 7.04
N LEU A 381 4.92 3.05 8.06
CA LEU A 381 5.01 2.68 9.48
C LEU A 381 3.78 3.18 10.26
N PRO A 382 3.49 2.63 11.45
CA PRO A 382 2.41 3.12 12.32
C PRO A 382 2.47 4.61 12.56
N GLY A 383 1.30 5.22 12.69
CA GLY A 383 1.16 6.67 12.87
C GLY A 383 1.49 7.51 11.63
N GLN A 384 2.02 6.92 10.55
CA GLN A 384 2.22 7.63 9.29
C GLN A 384 0.89 7.92 8.58
N ASN A 385 0.93 8.91 7.69
CA ASN A 385 -0.24 9.46 7.03
C ASN A 385 -0.41 8.86 5.63
N VAL A 386 -1.58 8.25 5.39
CA VAL A 386 -1.97 7.63 4.13
C VAL A 386 -3.04 8.48 3.46
N LEU A 387 -2.79 8.88 2.21
CA LEU A 387 -3.74 9.63 1.40
C LEU A 387 -4.47 8.70 0.43
N ASP A 388 -5.78 8.86 0.38
CA ASP A 388 -6.63 8.30 -0.66
C ASP A 388 -7.55 9.39 -1.22
N LEU A 389 -7.33 9.76 -2.47
CA LEU A 389 -8.13 10.80 -3.12
C LEU A 389 -9.47 10.28 -3.67
N PHE A 390 -9.78 8.99 -3.52
CA PHE A 390 -10.99 8.36 -4.05
C PHE A 390 -11.54 7.35 -3.03
N GLY A 391 -12.10 7.90 -1.95
CA GLY A 391 -12.50 7.15 -0.76
C GLY A 391 -13.49 6.02 -1.03
N GLY A 392 -14.43 6.20 -1.97
CA GLY A 392 -15.39 5.18 -2.38
C GLY A 392 -16.16 4.60 -1.20
N SER A 393 -16.03 3.30 -0.95
CA SER A 393 -16.64 2.64 0.22
C SER A 393 -15.78 2.68 1.49
N GLY A 394 -14.57 3.24 1.46
CA GLY A 394 -13.72 3.45 2.62
C GLY A 394 -12.76 2.30 2.95
N SER A 395 -12.34 1.48 1.97
CA SER A 395 -11.43 0.37 2.26
C SER A 395 -10.07 0.84 2.80
N THR A 396 -9.52 1.95 2.30
CA THR A 396 -8.30 2.56 2.85
C THR A 396 -8.49 3.07 4.28
N MET A 397 -9.68 3.60 4.63
CA MET A 397 -10.01 4.02 5.99
C MET A 397 -9.93 2.85 6.97
N ILE A 398 -10.58 1.73 6.64
CA ILE A 398 -10.56 0.53 7.48
C ILE A 398 -9.15 -0.04 7.58
N ALA A 399 -8.43 -0.15 6.45
CA ALA A 399 -7.06 -0.63 6.46
C ALA A 399 -6.14 0.21 7.36
N CYS A 400 -6.27 1.54 7.33
CA CYS A 400 -5.51 2.43 8.20
C CYS A 400 -5.86 2.23 9.68
N GLU A 401 -7.14 2.13 10.05
CA GLU A 401 -7.53 1.85 11.44
C GLU A 401 -6.96 0.49 11.89
N GLN A 402 -7.03 -0.54 11.05
CA GLN A 402 -6.51 -1.88 11.37
C GLN A 402 -5.00 -1.92 11.56
N THR A 403 -4.28 -1.06 10.84
CA THR A 403 -2.81 -1.02 10.85
C THR A 403 -2.27 0.15 11.68
N GLY A 404 -3.11 0.92 12.37
CA GLY A 404 -2.66 2.05 13.18
C GLY A 404 -2.02 3.20 12.38
N ARG A 405 -2.35 3.33 11.08
CA ARG A 405 -1.98 4.50 10.26
C ARG A 405 -3.09 5.55 10.30
N ARG A 406 -2.79 6.80 9.91
CA ARG A 406 -3.77 7.88 9.83
C ARG A 406 -4.23 8.04 8.39
N ALA A 407 -5.54 8.05 8.18
CA ALA A 407 -6.13 8.10 6.84
C ALA A 407 -6.61 9.51 6.53
N PHE A 408 -6.30 9.99 5.33
CA PHE A 408 -6.82 11.22 4.76
C PHE A 408 -7.56 10.85 3.48
N LEU A 409 -8.89 10.84 3.53
CA LEU A 409 -9.74 10.43 2.42
C LEU A 409 -10.45 11.63 1.79
N MET A 410 -10.49 11.66 0.46
CA MET A 410 -11.38 12.52 -0.32
C MET A 410 -12.46 11.66 -0.96
N GLU A 411 -13.73 12.03 -0.81
CA GLU A 411 -14.85 11.39 -1.53
C GLU A 411 -15.75 12.48 -2.10
N LEU A 412 -16.17 12.33 -3.36
CA LEU A 412 -16.93 13.34 -4.07
C LEU A 412 -18.42 13.27 -3.72
N ASP A 413 -18.97 12.06 -3.59
CA ASP A 413 -20.41 11.83 -3.44
C ASP A 413 -20.81 11.80 -1.95
N PRO A 414 -21.66 12.72 -1.48
CA PRO A 414 -22.02 12.80 -0.07
C PRO A 414 -22.62 11.52 0.57
N PRO A 415 -23.48 10.73 -0.11
CA PRO A 415 -23.94 9.43 0.40
C PRO A 415 -22.80 8.45 0.65
N TYR A 416 -21.73 8.47 -0.16
CA TYR A 416 -20.58 7.60 0.08
C TYR A 416 -19.68 8.11 1.20
N CYS A 417 -19.63 9.42 1.44
CA CYS A 417 -19.04 9.95 2.67
C CYS A 417 -19.74 9.40 3.92
N ASP A 418 -21.08 9.40 3.93
CA ASP A 418 -21.87 8.82 5.03
C ASP A 418 -21.64 7.31 5.19
N VAL A 419 -21.45 6.58 4.07
CA VAL A 419 -21.08 5.15 4.09
C VAL A 419 -19.73 4.95 4.79
N ILE A 420 -18.71 5.72 4.43
CA ILE A 420 -17.37 5.61 5.05
C ILE A 420 -17.47 5.89 6.56
N VAL A 421 -18.18 6.96 6.95
CA VAL A 421 -18.40 7.30 8.36
C VAL A 421 -19.07 6.16 9.10
N LYS A 422 -20.20 5.67 8.59
CA LYS A 422 -20.95 4.59 9.22
C LYS A 422 -20.14 3.29 9.29
N ARG A 423 -19.42 2.94 8.22
CA ARG A 423 -18.55 1.76 8.16
C ARG A 423 -17.49 1.81 9.26
N TRP A 424 -16.82 2.95 9.42
CA TRP A 424 -15.80 3.12 10.46
C TRP A 424 -16.41 3.12 11.87
N GLU A 425 -17.56 3.78 12.09
CA GLU A 425 -18.24 3.75 13.38
C GLU A 425 -18.71 2.34 13.78
N GLU A 426 -19.21 1.55 12.83
CA GLU A 426 -19.60 0.15 13.06
C GLU A 426 -18.38 -0.72 13.36
N PHE A 427 -17.31 -0.56 12.57
CA PHE A 427 -16.07 -1.32 12.72
C PHE A 427 -15.37 -1.07 14.06
N THR A 428 -15.29 0.20 14.48
CA THR A 428 -14.56 0.60 15.71
C THR A 428 -15.45 0.69 16.94
N GLY A 429 -16.74 0.97 16.75
CA GLY A 429 -17.67 1.38 17.81
C GLY A 429 -17.46 2.78 18.37
N LYS A 430 -16.60 3.58 17.74
CA LYS A 430 -16.39 5.01 18.07
C LYS A 430 -17.40 5.88 17.31
N LYS A 431 -17.37 7.19 17.56
CA LYS A 431 -18.22 8.18 16.88
C LYS A 431 -17.38 9.21 16.14
N ALA A 432 -17.82 9.55 14.93
CA ALA A 432 -17.20 10.56 14.09
C ALA A 432 -17.76 11.95 14.41
N GLU A 433 -16.92 12.97 14.22
CA GLU A 433 -17.28 14.37 14.42
C GLU A 433 -17.28 15.11 13.08
N ARG A 434 -18.35 15.86 12.80
CA ARG A 434 -18.49 16.63 11.57
C ARG A 434 -18.06 18.08 11.77
N ILE A 435 -17.17 18.55 10.92
CA ILE A 435 -16.77 19.94 10.75
C ILE A 435 -17.45 20.46 9.47
N PRO A 436 -18.47 21.33 9.58
CA PRO A 436 -19.19 21.82 8.41
C PRO A 436 -18.27 22.56 7.43
N GLY A 437 -18.57 22.42 6.14
CA GLY A 437 -17.98 23.22 5.07
C GLY A 437 -18.29 24.72 5.21
N PRO A 438 -17.51 25.59 4.54
CA PRO A 438 -17.87 27.00 4.43
C PRO A 438 -19.23 27.16 3.73
N GLU A 439 -20.04 28.12 4.19
CA GLU A 439 -21.34 28.38 3.57
C GLU A 439 -21.18 28.71 2.07
N PRO A 440 -22.09 28.23 1.20
CA PRO A 440 -22.08 28.62 -0.20
C PRO A 440 -22.17 30.14 -0.31
N LYS A 441 -21.21 30.77 -0.98
CA LYS A 441 -21.35 32.18 -1.36
C LYS A 441 -22.60 32.30 -2.24
N GLU A 442 -23.58 33.09 -1.82
CA GLU A 442 -24.75 33.41 -2.65
C GLU A 442 -24.29 33.83 -4.04
N THR A 443 -24.57 33.01 -5.05
CA THR A 443 -24.38 33.40 -6.43
C THR A 443 -25.47 34.41 -6.76
N ALA A 444 -25.08 35.67 -6.93
CA ALA A 444 -25.98 36.69 -7.43
C ALA A 444 -26.63 36.20 -8.74
N PRO A 445 -27.95 36.35 -8.92
CA PRO A 445 -28.64 35.86 -10.10
C PRO A 445 -28.04 36.54 -11.35
N THR A 446 -27.55 35.73 -12.28
CA THR A 446 -27.14 36.18 -13.60
C THR A 446 -28.38 36.68 -14.36
N GLU A 447 -28.47 37.99 -14.55
CA GLU A 447 -29.45 38.62 -15.44
C GLU A 447 -29.18 38.19 -16.89
N ALA A 448 -29.85 37.13 -17.34
CA ALA A 448 -29.96 36.78 -18.74
C ALA A 448 -31.39 36.33 -19.04
N GLY A 449 -32.28 37.30 -19.26
CA GLY A 449 -33.68 37.05 -19.56
C GLY A 449 -34.49 38.31 -19.85
N ALA A 450 -33.97 39.23 -20.66
CA ALA A 450 -34.73 40.38 -21.14
C ALA A 450 -34.96 40.30 -22.66
N ALA A 451 -36.24 40.19 -23.01
CA ALA A 451 -36.90 40.66 -24.23
C ALA A 451 -36.57 39.98 -25.58
N VAL A 452 -37.52 39.16 -26.06
CA VAL A 452 -38.01 39.24 -27.46
C VAL A 452 -39.54 39.10 -27.44
N GLU A 453 -40.25 40.23 -27.34
CA GLU A 453 -41.64 40.33 -27.80
C GLU A 453 -41.60 40.57 -29.33
N ALA A 454 -42.09 39.60 -30.10
CA ALA A 454 -42.33 39.78 -31.52
C ALA A 454 -43.66 40.54 -31.72
N LYS A 455 -43.56 41.72 -32.35
CA LYS A 455 -44.67 42.38 -33.03
C LYS A 455 -44.73 41.91 -34.49
N VAL A 456 -45.98 41.90 -34.97
CA VAL A 456 -46.50 41.66 -36.33
C VAL A 456 -46.90 40.21 -36.62
#